data_AF-A0A1S8FCX3-F1
#
_entry.id   AF-A0A1S8FCX3-F1
#
_cell.length_a   1.000
_cell.length_b   1.000
_cell.length_c   1.000
_cell.angle_alpha   90.00
_cell.angle_beta   90.00
_cell.angle_gamma   90.00
#
_symmetry.space_group_name_H-M   'P 1'
#
loop_
_entity.id
_entity.type
_entity.pdbx_description
1 polymer ?
#
loop_
_entity_poly.entity_id
_entity_poly.type
_entity_poly.pdbx_seq_one_letter_code
_entity_poly.pdbx_strand_id
1 'polypeptide(L)'
;MKRLLSLGLRRLGWLPFDFLVSRVNRHPGKAVIPPGELWLVVDGGAKKWACMSCPGGCGVQISLSLNPDRRPRWSVESDFWGRPTVSPSIHQQKMCRCHFWIKKGSIEWCK
;
A
#
# COMPACT_ATOMS: atom_id res chain seq x y z
N MET A 1 9.38 15.47 -7.07
CA MET A 1 10.12 15.11 -8.30
C MET A 1 9.98 13.63 -8.67
N LYS A 2 10.50 12.68 -7.86
CA LYS A 2 10.43 11.23 -8.19
C LYS A 2 9.02 10.71 -8.49
N ARG A 3 8.01 11.11 -7.72
CA ARG A 3 6.61 10.70 -7.95
C ARG A 3 6.08 11.11 -9.32
N LEU A 4 6.32 12.35 -9.76
CA LEU A 4 5.88 12.83 -11.08
C LEU A 4 6.57 12.07 -12.20
N LEU A 5 7.86 11.77 -12.04
CA LEU A 5 8.60 10.92 -12.97
C LEU A 5 8.03 9.50 -13.02
N SER A 6 7.79 8.85 -11.87
CA SER A 6 7.19 7.51 -11.82
C SER A 6 5.83 7.49 -12.51
N LEU A 7 4.97 8.50 -12.29
CA LEU A 7 3.67 8.63 -12.95
C LEU A 7 3.81 8.84 -14.47
N GLY A 8 4.77 9.65 -14.90
CA GLY A 8 5.09 9.84 -16.32
C GLY A 8 5.54 8.53 -16.98
N LEU A 9 6.48 7.80 -16.36
CA LEU A 9 6.96 6.50 -16.85
C LEU A 9 5.86 5.44 -16.90
N ARG A 10 4.93 5.44 -15.94
CA ARG A 10 3.74 4.58 -15.99
C ARG A 10 2.84 4.93 -17.17
N ARG A 11 2.60 6.22 -17.42
CA ARG A 11 1.78 6.69 -18.54
C ARG A 11 2.37 6.32 -19.90
N LEU A 12 3.70 6.28 -20.00
CA LEU A 12 4.42 5.81 -21.19
C LEU A 12 4.52 4.28 -21.30
N GLY A 13 4.05 3.53 -20.28
CA GLY A 13 4.07 2.06 -20.25
C GLY A 13 5.41 1.45 -19.82
N TRP A 14 6.40 2.25 -19.43
CA TRP A 14 7.75 1.77 -19.10
C TRP A 14 7.91 1.31 -17.65
N LEU A 15 6.99 1.69 -16.78
CA LEU A 15 7.04 1.33 -15.36
C LEU A 15 5.63 1.00 -14.85
N PRO A 16 5.15 -0.26 -15.03
CA PRO A 16 3.86 -0.66 -14.50
C PRO A 16 3.91 -0.72 -12.97
N PHE A 17 2.86 -0.17 -12.35
CA PHE A 17 2.56 -0.30 -10.92
C PHE A 17 1.12 0.14 -10.67
N ASP A 18 0.53 -0.38 -9.59
CA ASP A 18 -0.77 0.03 -9.10
C ASP A 18 -0.64 1.08 -8.00
N PHE A 19 0.32 0.90 -7.09
CA PHE A 19 0.54 1.71 -5.90
C PHE A 19 1.84 2.51 -5.90
N LEU A 20 1.78 3.71 -5.33
CA LEU A 20 2.94 4.46 -4.84
C LEU A 20 2.80 4.77 -3.35
N VAL A 21 3.93 4.83 -2.66
CA VAL A 21 3.97 5.18 -1.25
C VAL A 21 3.81 6.69 -1.04
N SER A 22 2.85 7.05 -0.20
CA SER A 22 2.72 8.39 0.40
C SER A 22 3.10 8.29 1.88
N ARG A 23 4.14 8.99 2.31
CA ARG A 23 4.51 9.02 3.74
C ARG A 23 3.68 10.06 4.47
N VAL A 24 3.02 9.65 5.54
CA VAL A 24 2.19 10.51 6.39
C VAL A 24 2.55 10.29 7.85
N ASN A 25 2.33 11.30 8.70
CA ASN A 25 2.62 11.19 10.14
C ASN A 25 1.40 10.79 10.98
N ARG A 26 0.20 10.71 10.38
CA ARG A 26 -1.05 10.41 11.07
C ARG A 26 -1.84 9.34 10.33
N HIS A 27 -2.49 8.46 11.08
CA HIS A 27 -3.41 7.46 10.52
C HIS A 27 -4.63 8.16 9.87
N PRO A 28 -5.08 7.74 8.67
CA PRO A 28 -6.16 8.41 7.92
C PRO A 28 -7.53 8.35 8.63
N GLY A 29 -7.73 7.36 9.52
CA GLY A 29 -8.98 7.21 10.25
C GLY A 29 -10.12 6.86 9.28
N LYS A 30 -11.06 7.79 9.12
CA LYS A 30 -12.19 7.70 8.17
C LYS A 30 -11.92 8.38 6.82
N ALA A 31 -10.76 9.05 6.66
CA ALA A 31 -10.43 9.71 5.41
C ALA A 31 -10.24 8.67 4.29
N VAL A 32 -10.78 8.96 3.10
CA VAL A 32 -10.63 8.07 1.94
C VAL A 32 -9.23 8.22 1.38
N ILE A 33 -8.55 7.10 1.20
CA ILE A 33 -7.21 7.06 0.59
C ILE A 33 -7.40 6.99 -0.93
N PRO A 34 -6.77 7.89 -1.71
CA PRO A 34 -6.88 7.85 -3.16
C PRO A 34 -6.47 6.48 -3.74
N PRO A 35 -7.20 5.95 -4.73
CA PRO A 35 -6.79 4.75 -5.44
C PRO A 35 -5.37 4.89 -6.00
N GLY A 36 -4.59 3.82 -5.91
CA GLY A 36 -3.18 3.80 -6.31
C GLY A 36 -2.21 4.47 -5.33
N GLU A 37 -2.68 4.81 -4.13
CA GLU A 37 -1.80 5.20 -3.03
C GLU A 37 -1.78 4.17 -1.90
N LEU A 38 -0.58 3.97 -1.35
CA LEU A 38 -0.38 3.30 -0.08
C LEU A 38 0.19 4.32 0.89
N TRP A 39 -0.61 4.70 1.89
CA TRP A 39 -0.20 5.63 2.93
C TRP A 39 0.61 4.88 3.99
N LEU A 40 1.91 5.16 4.02
CA LEU A 40 2.82 4.65 5.03
C LEU A 40 2.85 5.63 6.20
N VAL A 41 2.21 5.25 7.31
CA VAL A 41 2.17 6.06 8.53
C VAL A 41 3.48 5.87 9.28
N VAL A 42 4.30 6.91 9.32
CA VAL A 42 5.58 6.95 10.03
C VAL A 42 5.54 8.05 11.08
N ASP A 43 5.80 7.69 12.33
CA ASP A 43 5.80 8.64 13.43
C ASP A 43 6.90 8.26 14.43
N GLY A 44 7.68 9.26 14.87
CA GLY A 44 8.88 9.05 15.70
C GLY A 44 9.93 8.14 15.03
N GLY A 45 10.01 8.12 13.70
CA GLY A 45 10.90 7.22 12.94
C GLY A 45 10.41 5.77 12.81
N ALA A 46 9.35 5.39 13.52
CA ALA A 46 8.77 4.05 13.45
C ALA A 46 7.65 3.97 12.40
N LYS A 47 7.67 2.92 11.58
CA LYS A 47 6.56 2.58 10.68
C LYS A 47 5.43 1.96 11.52
N LYS A 48 4.26 2.59 11.54
CA LYS A 48 3.12 2.16 12.36
C LYS A 48 2.07 1.41 11.55
N TRP A 49 1.69 1.95 10.39
CA TRP A 49 0.62 1.42 9.56
C TRP A 49 0.94 1.56 8.07
N ALA A 50 0.38 0.65 7.27
CA ALA A 50 0.19 0.85 5.84
C ALA A 50 -1.31 0.83 5.53
N CYS A 51 -1.81 1.93 4.99
CA CYS A 51 -3.23 2.10 4.72
C CYS A 51 -3.45 2.28 3.21
N MET A 52 -4.47 1.64 2.66
CA MET A 52 -4.86 1.78 1.25
C MET A 52 -6.34 1.50 1.06
N SER A 53 -6.89 1.99 -0.04
CA SER A 53 -8.22 1.55 -0.48
C SER A 53 -8.14 0.13 -1.04
N CYS A 54 -9.13 -0.70 -0.73
CA CYS A 54 -9.17 -2.08 -1.18
C CYS A 54 -9.19 -2.15 -2.72
N PRO A 55 -8.21 -2.85 -3.35
CA PRO A 55 -8.17 -2.97 -4.81
C PRO A 55 -9.26 -3.89 -5.37
N GLY A 56 -9.95 -4.67 -4.53
CA GLY A 56 -11.05 -5.55 -4.94
C GLY A 56 -12.36 -4.82 -5.23
N GLY A 57 -12.38 -3.48 -5.19
CA GLY A 57 -13.54 -2.68 -5.61
C GLY A 57 -14.64 -2.49 -4.57
N CYS A 58 -14.53 -3.08 -3.36
CA CYS A 58 -15.55 -2.89 -2.31
C CYS A 58 -15.49 -1.53 -1.59
N GLY A 59 -14.54 -0.66 -1.94
CA GLY A 59 -14.44 0.70 -1.40
C GLY A 59 -13.98 0.81 0.06
N VAL A 60 -13.72 -0.30 0.76
CA VAL A 60 -13.25 -0.25 2.15
C VAL A 60 -11.77 0.06 2.23
N GLN A 61 -11.38 0.79 3.29
CA GLN A 61 -9.99 0.97 3.63
C GLN A 61 -9.42 -0.30 4.28
N ILE A 62 -8.22 -0.68 3.86
CA ILE A 62 -7.39 -1.69 4.51
C ILE A 62 -6.31 -0.96 5.32
N SER A 63 -6.23 -1.25 6.62
CA SER A 63 -5.15 -0.77 7.50
C SER A 63 -4.34 -1.96 8.01
N LEU A 64 -3.08 -2.03 7.60
CA LEU A 64 -2.14 -3.09 7.98
C LEU A 64 -1.24 -2.59 9.10
N SER A 65 -1.21 -3.34 10.21
CA SER A 65 -0.29 -3.05 11.33
C SER A 65 1.14 -3.41 10.94
N LEU A 66 2.06 -2.46 11.09
CA LEU A 66 3.51 -2.66 10.88
C LEU A 66 4.27 -2.85 12.20
N ASN A 67 3.54 -2.88 13.32
CA ASN A 67 4.12 -3.10 14.63
C ASN A 67 4.70 -4.53 14.73
N PRO A 68 6.00 -4.68 15.06
CA PRO A 68 6.67 -5.99 15.12
C PRO A 68 6.12 -6.91 16.22
N ASP A 69 5.51 -6.35 17.26
CA ASP A 69 5.02 -7.03 18.47
C ASP A 69 3.56 -7.49 18.34
N ARG A 70 2.84 -7.08 17.30
CA ARG A 70 1.45 -7.48 17.06
C ARG A 70 1.34 -8.53 15.97
N ARG A 71 0.23 -9.27 15.96
CA ARG A 71 -0.15 -10.18 14.88
C ARG A 71 -1.62 -9.93 14.49
N PRO A 72 -1.97 -10.01 13.19
CA PRO A 72 -1.06 -10.12 12.05
C PRO A 72 -0.16 -8.87 11.89
N ARG A 73 1.04 -9.05 11.34
CA ARG A 73 2.01 -7.98 11.06
C ARG A 73 2.42 -8.00 9.61
N TRP A 74 2.72 -6.82 9.09
CA TRP A 74 3.30 -6.64 7.77
C TRP A 74 4.59 -5.84 7.83
N SER A 75 5.46 -6.05 6.84
CA SER A 75 6.58 -5.19 6.49
C SER A 75 6.26 -4.49 5.18
N VAL A 76 6.74 -3.25 5.06
CA VAL A 76 6.59 -2.44 3.85
C VAL A 76 7.94 -1.86 3.50
N GLU A 77 8.41 -2.17 2.30
CA GLU A 77 9.60 -1.60 1.70
C GLU A 77 9.18 -0.79 0.48
N SER A 78 9.96 0.23 0.14
CA SER A 78 9.72 1.06 -1.04
C SER A 78 10.98 1.09 -1.87
N ASP A 79 10.86 0.81 -3.17
CA ASP A 79 11.98 0.90 -4.09
C ASP A 79 12.34 2.36 -4.42
N PHE A 80 13.33 2.55 -5.30
CA PHE A 80 13.78 3.86 -5.74
C PHE A 80 12.66 4.72 -6.36
N TRP A 81 11.68 4.09 -7.00
CA TRP A 81 10.55 4.74 -7.68
C TRP A 81 9.37 5.02 -6.74
N GLY A 82 9.50 4.66 -5.45
CA GLY A 82 8.46 4.80 -4.45
C GLY A 82 7.38 3.73 -4.54
N ARG A 83 7.65 2.61 -5.22
CA ARG A 83 6.72 1.50 -5.37
C ARG A 83 6.82 0.56 -4.17
N PRO A 84 5.71 0.24 -3.47
CA PRO A 84 5.76 -0.59 -2.28
C PRO A 84 5.92 -2.08 -2.59
N THR A 85 6.62 -2.80 -1.73
CA THR A 85 6.51 -4.25 -1.57
C THR A 85 6.00 -4.52 -0.16
N VAL A 86 4.94 -5.32 -0.03
CA VAL A 86 4.28 -5.63 1.23
C VAL A 86 4.34 -7.13 1.49
N SER A 87 4.79 -7.50 2.69
CA SER A 87 4.91 -8.90 3.11
C SER A 87 4.37 -9.08 4.53
N PRO A 88 3.63 -10.15 4.84
CA PRO A 88 3.14 -11.20 3.94
C PRO A 88 2.01 -10.70 3.02
N SER A 89 1.35 -11.62 2.32
CA SER A 89 0.13 -11.31 1.56
C SER A 89 -0.95 -10.67 2.43
N ILE A 90 -1.86 -9.98 1.77
CA ILE A 90 -2.97 -9.27 2.39
C ILE A 90 -4.22 -10.08 2.10
N HIS A 91 -4.77 -10.68 3.15
CA HIS A 91 -6.08 -11.32 3.10
C HIS A 91 -7.05 -10.44 3.89
N GLN A 92 -7.86 -9.69 3.15
CA GLN A 92 -8.96 -8.95 3.75
C GLN A 92 -10.09 -9.95 4.01
N GLN A 93 -10.42 -10.23 5.26
CA GLN A 93 -11.47 -11.19 5.60
C GLN A 93 -12.88 -10.60 5.51
N LYS A 94 -13.00 -9.27 5.44
CA LYS A 94 -14.28 -8.56 5.38
C LYS A 94 -14.65 -8.16 3.94
N MET A 95 -15.93 -7.97 3.66
CA MET A 95 -16.44 -7.52 2.35
C MET A 95 -16.03 -8.41 1.17
N CYS A 96 -15.22 -7.92 0.23
CA CYS A 96 -14.89 -8.64 -1.01
C CYS A 96 -13.96 -9.85 -0.82
N ARG A 97 -13.49 -10.11 0.40
CA ARG A 97 -12.64 -11.27 0.74
C ARG A 97 -11.40 -11.41 -0.16
N CYS A 98 -10.85 -10.28 -0.61
CA CYS A 98 -9.72 -10.28 -1.52
C CYS A 98 -8.45 -10.81 -0.85
N HIS A 99 -7.69 -11.60 -1.60
CA HIS A 99 -6.37 -12.08 -1.20
C HIS A 99 -5.36 -11.77 -2.30
N PHE A 100 -4.33 -11.00 -1.96
CA PHE A 100 -3.34 -10.54 -2.93
C PHE A 100 -2.01 -10.21 -2.27
N TRP A 101 -0.96 -10.13 -3.10
CA TRP A 101 0.34 -9.56 -2.77
C TRP A 101 0.48 -8.17 -3.38
N ILE A 102 1.38 -7.37 -2.80
CA ILE A 102 1.88 -6.15 -3.44
C ILE A 102 3.39 -6.30 -3.59
N LYS A 103 3.90 -6.30 -4.82
CA LYS A 103 5.33 -6.39 -5.11
C LYS A 103 5.73 -5.31 -6.11
N LYS A 104 6.73 -4.51 -5.77
CA LYS A 104 7.21 -3.38 -6.61
C LYS A 104 6.04 -2.52 -7.12
N GLY A 105 5.05 -2.30 -6.26
CA GLY A 105 3.85 -1.49 -6.51
C GLY A 105 2.74 -2.17 -7.28
N SER A 106 2.92 -3.38 -7.81
CA SER A 106 1.90 -4.11 -8.54
C SER A 106 1.13 -5.08 -7.64
N ILE A 107 -0.16 -5.24 -7.92
CA ILE A 107 -1.03 -6.22 -7.26
C ILE A 107 -0.87 -7.57 -7.95
N GLU A 108 -0.55 -8.61 -7.17
CA GLU A 108 -0.54 -9.99 -7.63
C GLU A 108 -1.63 -10.76 -6.86
N TRP A 109 -2.73 -11.08 -7.53
CA TRP A 109 -3.87 -11.79 -6.92
C TRP A 109 -3.51 -13.24 -6.58
N CYS A 110 -3.92 -13.67 -5.39
CA CYS A 110 -3.84 -15.08 -5.01
C CYS A 110 -5.00 -15.87 -5.64
N LYS A 111 -4.78 -17.17 -5.91
CA LYS A 111 -5.80 -18.09 -6.42
C LYS A 111 -6.57 -18.72 -5.27
#